data_AF-A0A4Z0BPB4-F1
#
_entry.id   AF-A0A4Z0BPB4-F1
#
_cell.length_a   1.000
_cell.length_b   1.000
_cell.length_c   1.000
_cell.angle_alpha   90.00
_cell.angle_beta   90.00
_cell.angle_gamma   90.00
#
_symmetry.space_group_name_H-M   'P 1'
#
loop_
_entity.id
_entity.type
_entity.pdbx_description
1 polymer ?
#
loop_
_entity_poly.entity_id
_entity_poly.type
_entity_poly.pdbx_seq_one_letter_code
_entity_poly.pdbx_strand_id
1 'polypeptide(L)'
;MPAAHCPPLLAAAALALGASAQSVRPTLEATPVAQLRVIYLECARQSEVERLPIEVLAYCSEAADVLREREFGGSLDAQVAWWRSEKARHQPTPAALPRRPSEILRR
;
A
#
# COMPACT_ATOMS: atom_id res chain seq x y z
N MET A 1 66.97 16.71 17.57
CA MET A 1 65.88 15.80 17.99
C MET A 1 64.63 16.20 17.20
N PRO A 2 64.24 15.48 16.14
CA PRO A 2 63.06 15.83 15.34
C PRO A 2 61.76 15.35 16.01
N ALA A 3 60.74 16.20 15.95
CA ALA A 3 59.40 15.94 16.46
C ALA A 3 58.70 14.84 15.65
N ALA A 4 57.97 13.97 16.34
CA ALA A 4 57.15 12.92 15.74
C ALA A 4 55.87 13.52 15.15
N HIS A 5 55.74 13.46 13.83
CA HIS A 5 54.55 13.86 13.11
C HIS A 5 53.57 12.67 13.05
N CYS A 6 52.36 12.86 13.57
CA CYS A 6 51.25 11.91 13.52
C CYS A 6 50.52 12.08 12.17
N PRO A 7 50.44 11.07 11.29
CA PRO A 7 49.55 11.14 10.14
C PRO A 7 48.13 10.72 10.56
N PRO A 8 47.10 11.54 10.32
CA PRO A 8 45.71 11.16 10.52
C PRO A 8 45.12 10.71 9.18
N LEU A 9 44.82 9.43 8.99
CA LEU A 9 43.95 8.97 7.91
C LEU A 9 43.09 7.79 8.39
N LEU A 10 42.18 8.11 9.31
CA LEU A 10 40.96 7.34 9.53
C LEU A 10 39.89 7.90 8.59
N ALA A 11 39.42 7.09 7.64
CA ALA A 11 38.04 7.04 7.11
C ALA A 11 38.03 6.55 5.65
N ALA A 12 38.05 5.24 5.46
CA ALA A 12 37.62 4.65 4.18
C ALA A 12 37.03 3.26 4.44
N ALA A 13 35.83 3.23 5.03
CA ALA A 13 35.01 2.03 5.07
C ALA A 13 33.52 2.41 4.95
N ALA A 14 33.18 3.19 3.93
CA ALA A 14 31.81 3.24 3.42
C ALA A 14 31.59 2.03 2.49
N LEU A 15 31.69 0.82 3.03
CA LEU A 15 31.39 -0.41 2.29
C LEU A 15 29.93 -0.78 2.52
N ALA A 16 29.11 -0.30 1.59
CA ALA A 16 27.96 -1.01 1.03
C ALA A 16 27.04 -1.76 2.02
N LEU A 17 26.11 -1.04 2.66
CA LEU A 17 24.79 -1.62 2.93
C LEU A 17 23.99 -1.65 1.61
N GLY A 18 24.49 -2.42 0.65
CA GLY A 18 23.76 -2.79 -0.55
C GLY A 18 22.87 -4.00 -0.27
N ALA A 19 21.98 -3.89 0.72
CA ALA A 19 20.83 -4.79 0.78
C ALA A 19 19.98 -4.43 -0.45
N SER A 20 20.15 -5.19 -1.53
CA SER A 20 19.36 -5.02 -2.74
C SER A 20 17.93 -5.43 -2.39
N ALA A 21 17.14 -4.48 -1.90
CA ALA A 21 15.71 -4.54 -1.99
C ALA A 21 15.40 -4.61 -3.49
N GLN A 22 15.25 -5.83 -3.99
CA GLN A 22 14.87 -6.06 -5.38
C GLN A 22 13.49 -5.47 -5.53
N SER A 23 13.40 -4.31 -6.18
CA SER A 23 12.12 -3.67 -6.41
C SER A 23 11.27 -4.64 -7.23
N VAL A 24 10.09 -4.93 -6.72
CA VAL A 24 9.05 -5.71 -7.41
C VAL A 24 8.36 -4.90 -8.51
N ARG A 25 8.68 -3.60 -8.61
CA ARG A 25 8.07 -2.67 -9.56
C ARG A 25 8.16 -3.14 -11.02
N PRO A 26 9.29 -3.64 -11.57
CA PRO A 26 9.34 -4.09 -12.95
C PRO A 26 8.30 -5.19 -13.26
N THR A 27 8.07 -6.09 -12.31
CA THR A 27 7.05 -7.14 -12.41
C THR A 27 5.64 -6.55 -12.38
N LEU A 28 5.40 -5.56 -11.53
CA LEU A 28 4.10 -4.86 -11.42
C LEU A 28 3.81 -4.00 -12.65
N GLU A 29 4.81 -3.37 -13.26
CA GLU A 29 4.69 -2.62 -14.52
C GLU A 29 4.28 -3.54 -15.69
N ALA A 30 4.80 -4.76 -15.71
CA ALA A 30 4.42 -5.78 -16.70
C ALA A 30 3.03 -6.41 -16.41
N THR A 31 2.50 -6.24 -15.19
CA THR A 31 1.21 -6.81 -14.79
C THR A 31 0.05 -6.06 -15.47
N PRO A 32 -1.01 -6.74 -15.97
CA PRO A 32 -2.19 -6.07 -16.52
C PRO A 32 -2.91 -5.19 -15.49
N VAL A 33 -3.45 -4.03 -15.91
CA VAL A 33 -4.16 -3.09 -15.03
C VAL A 33 -5.30 -3.77 -14.26
N ALA A 34 -6.08 -4.65 -14.91
CA ALA A 34 -7.14 -5.40 -14.25
C ALA A 34 -6.62 -6.25 -13.08
N GLN A 35 -5.43 -6.82 -13.21
CA GLN A 35 -4.81 -7.62 -12.16
C GLN A 35 -4.20 -6.73 -11.07
N LEU A 36 -3.64 -5.56 -11.41
CA LEU A 36 -3.21 -4.56 -10.43
C LEU A 36 -4.37 -4.06 -9.55
N ARG A 37 -5.57 -3.86 -10.12
CA ARG A 37 -6.77 -3.54 -9.33
C ARG A 37 -7.08 -4.62 -8.30
N VAL A 38 -7.04 -5.89 -8.71
CA VAL A 38 -7.29 -7.03 -7.81
C VAL A 38 -6.25 -7.08 -6.69
N ILE A 39 -4.97 -6.92 -7.03
CA ILE A 39 -3.87 -6.88 -6.05
C ILE A 39 -4.08 -5.74 -5.06
N TYR A 40 -4.39 -4.53 -5.53
CA TYR A 40 -4.64 -3.38 -4.68
C TYR A 40 -5.80 -3.61 -3.71
N LEU A 41 -6.93 -4.13 -4.21
CA LEU A 41 -8.10 -4.40 -3.38
C LEU A 41 -7.82 -5.45 -2.31
N GLU A 42 -7.05 -6.49 -2.64
CA GLU A 42 -6.65 -7.51 -1.67
C GLU A 42 -5.70 -6.94 -0.60
N CYS A 43 -4.70 -6.15 -1.01
CA CYS A 43 -3.83 -5.42 -0.08
C CYS A 43 -4.61 -4.50 0.86
N ALA A 44 -5.59 -3.78 0.34
CA ALA A 44 -6.45 -2.90 1.14
C ALA A 44 -7.29 -3.71 2.13
N ARG A 45 -7.87 -4.83 1.69
CA ARG A 45 -8.66 -5.73 2.54
C ARG A 45 -7.82 -6.34 3.67
N GLN A 46 -6.61 -6.82 3.38
CA GLN A 46 -5.74 -7.42 4.39
C GLN A 46 -5.27 -6.38 5.42
N SER A 47 -4.94 -5.16 4.97
CA SER A 47 -4.53 -4.06 5.85
C SER A 47 -5.64 -3.62 6.81
N GLU A 48 -6.91 -3.86 6.48
CA GLU A 48 -8.05 -3.59 7.37
C GLU A 48 -8.20 -4.68 8.46
N VAL A 49 -7.66 -5.89 8.25
CA VAL A 49 -7.82 -7.04 9.15
C VAL A 49 -6.63 -7.20 10.09
N GLU A 50 -5.41 -7.02 9.60
CA GLU A 50 -4.20 -7.27 10.37
C GLU A 50 -3.04 -6.36 9.99
N ARG A 51 -2.01 -6.35 10.83
CA ARG A 51 -0.76 -5.67 10.53
C ARG A 51 0.07 -6.54 9.59
N LEU A 52 0.32 -6.02 8.39
CA LEU A 52 1.09 -6.72 7.37
C LEU A 52 2.61 -6.75 7.68
N PRO A 53 3.30 -7.84 7.30
CA PRO A 53 4.77 -7.89 7.26
C PRO A 53 5.36 -6.79 6.37
N ILE A 54 6.60 -6.38 6.63
CA ILE A 54 7.26 -5.26 5.91
C ILE A 54 7.36 -5.55 4.42
N GLU A 55 7.64 -6.79 4.05
CA GLU A 55 7.78 -7.24 2.67
C GLU A 55 6.45 -7.13 1.91
N VAL A 56 5.35 -7.47 2.59
CA VAL A 56 4.00 -7.36 2.03
C VAL A 56 3.59 -5.89 1.92
N LEU A 57 3.92 -5.06 2.92
CA LEU A 57 3.69 -3.61 2.86
C LEU A 57 4.42 -2.97 1.68
N ALA A 58 5.68 -3.35 1.44
CA ALA A 58 6.46 -2.85 0.31
C ALA A 58 5.82 -3.25 -1.03
N TYR A 59 5.44 -4.52 -1.17
CA TYR A 59 4.73 -5.00 -2.36
C TYR A 59 3.40 -4.27 -2.59
N CYS A 60 2.58 -4.11 -1.56
CA CYS A 60 1.29 -3.42 -1.64
C CYS A 60 1.45 -1.93 -1.97
N SER A 61 2.50 -1.28 -1.45
CA SER A 61 2.80 0.12 -1.74
C SER A 61 3.20 0.31 -3.20
N GLU A 62 4.12 -0.52 -3.71
CA GLU A 62 4.54 -0.48 -5.12
C GLU A 62 3.36 -0.80 -6.06
N ALA A 63 2.52 -1.79 -5.72
CA ALA A 63 1.34 -2.11 -6.51
C ALA A 63 0.33 -0.95 -6.55
N ALA A 64 0.15 -0.25 -5.42
CA ALA A 64 -0.68 0.94 -5.36
C ALA A 64 -0.12 2.09 -6.21
N ASP A 65 1.19 2.31 -6.17
CA ASP A 65 1.85 3.37 -6.93
C ASP A 65 1.79 3.10 -8.44
N VAL A 66 2.13 1.89 -8.88
CA VAL A 66 2.04 1.50 -10.31
C VAL A 66 0.60 1.59 -10.82
N LEU A 67 -0.38 1.14 -10.04
CA LEU A 67 -1.79 1.29 -10.39
C LEU A 67 -2.19 2.77 -10.51
N ARG A 68 -1.75 3.60 -9.58
CA ARG A 68 -2.01 5.05 -9.58
C ARG A 68 -1.48 5.72 -10.83
N GLU A 69 -0.25 5.42 -11.20
CA GLU A 69 0.40 5.98 -12.39
C GLU A 69 -0.30 5.54 -13.68
N ARG A 70 -0.63 4.25 -13.80
CA ARG A 70 -1.13 3.67 -15.06
C ARG A 70 -2.61 3.86 -15.30
N GLU A 71 -3.42 3.89 -14.26
CA GLU A 71 -4.88 3.98 -14.38
C GLU A 71 -5.43 5.36 -14.03
N PHE A 72 -4.84 6.00 -13.01
CA PHE A 72 -5.37 7.22 -12.41
C PHE A 72 -4.56 8.47 -12.78
N GLY A 73 -3.63 8.36 -13.74
CA GLY A 73 -2.77 9.46 -14.17
C GLY A 73 -1.93 10.06 -13.04
N GLY A 74 -1.58 9.26 -12.03
CA GLY A 74 -0.85 9.70 -10.84
C GLY A 74 -1.72 10.32 -9.74
N SER A 75 -3.04 10.48 -9.94
CA SER A 75 -3.92 11.08 -8.94
C SER A 75 -4.28 10.11 -7.81
N LEU A 76 -3.80 10.42 -6.59
CA LEU A 76 -4.16 9.68 -5.39
C LEU A 76 -5.65 9.84 -5.06
N ASP A 77 -6.20 11.04 -5.25
CA ASP A 77 -7.62 11.31 -4.99
C ASP A 77 -8.53 10.46 -5.88
N ALA A 78 -8.19 10.33 -7.17
CA ALA A 78 -8.94 9.48 -8.09
C ALA A 78 -8.86 8.00 -7.70
N GLN A 79 -7.67 7.52 -7.31
CA GLN A 79 -7.48 6.15 -6.83
C GLN A 79 -8.30 5.87 -5.56
N VAL A 80 -8.27 6.77 -4.58
CA VAL A 80 -9.03 6.64 -3.33
C VAL A 80 -10.54 6.71 -3.59
N ALA A 81 -10.99 7.58 -4.49
CA ALA A 81 -12.40 7.66 -4.88
C ALA A 81 -12.88 6.35 -5.52
N TRP A 82 -12.10 5.79 -6.44
CA TRP A 82 -12.37 4.48 -7.03
C TRP A 82 -12.44 3.38 -5.97
N TRP A 83 -11.44 3.28 -5.09
CA TRP A 83 -11.41 2.29 -4.01
C TRP A 83 -12.65 2.36 -3.12
N ARG A 84 -13.08 3.57 -2.71
CA ARG A 84 -14.32 3.74 -1.93
C ARG A 84 -15.55 3.25 -2.68
N SER A 85 -15.61 3.48 -3.99
CA SER A 85 -16.70 2.98 -4.83
C SER A 85 -16.70 1.45 -4.89
N GLU A 86 -15.53 0.81 -4.98
CA GLU A 86 -15.40 -0.66 -4.95
C GLU A 86 -15.82 -1.21 -3.59
N LYS A 87 -15.43 -0.57 -2.48
CA LYS A 87 -15.92 -0.97 -1.15
C LYS A 87 -17.44 -0.87 -1.05
N ALA A 88 -18.04 0.19 -1.56
CA ALA A 88 -19.49 0.36 -1.54
C ALA A 88 -20.23 -0.72 -2.38
N ARG A 89 -19.64 -1.17 -3.50
CA ARG A 89 -20.20 -2.27 -4.32
C ARG A 89 -20.22 -3.60 -3.58
N HIS A 90 -19.21 -3.85 -2.74
CA HIS A 90 -19.04 -5.11 -2.03
C HIS A 90 -19.66 -5.10 -0.62
N GLN A 91 -20.10 -3.93 -0.13
CA GLN A 91 -20.89 -3.88 1.09
C GLN A 91 -22.28 -4.48 0.80
N PRO A 92 -22.71 -5.50 1.57
CA PRO A 92 -24.09 -5.93 1.50
C PRO A 92 -24.95 -4.71 1.85
N THR A 93 -25.87 -4.34 0.95
CA THR A 93 -26.88 -3.34 1.26
C THR A 93 -27.48 -3.73 2.60
N PRO A 94 -27.45 -2.86 3.64
CA PRO A 94 -28.12 -3.19 4.87
C PRO A 94 -29.58 -3.42 4.50
N ALA A 95 -29.99 -4.70 4.52
CA ALA A 95 -31.38 -5.07 4.34
C ALA A 95 -32.15 -4.14 5.26
N ALA A 96 -33.05 -3.34 4.69
CA ALA A 96 -33.90 -2.45 5.44
C ALA A 96 -34.48 -3.27 6.59
N LEU A 97 -33.92 -3.12 7.79
CA LEU A 97 -34.38 -3.84 8.95
C LEU A 97 -35.86 -3.48 9.02
N PRO A 98 -36.79 -4.45 8.95
CA PRO A 98 -38.20 -4.14 9.12
C PRO A 98 -38.29 -3.41 10.45
N ARG A 99 -38.76 -2.15 10.41
CA ARG A 99 -38.95 -1.35 11.63
C ARG A 99 -39.69 -2.26 12.61
N ARG A 100 -39.08 -2.51 13.77
CA ARG A 100 -39.69 -3.37 14.78
C ARG A 100 -41.11 -2.84 15.04
N PRO A 101 -42.16 -3.68 15.00
CA PRO A 101 -43.55 -3.27 15.26
C PRO A 101 -43.79 -2.64 16.64
N SER A 102 -42.78 -2.64 17.52
CA SER A 102 -42.85 -2.20 18.91
C SER A 102 -43.13 -0.70 19.11
N GLU A 103 -43.01 0.15 18.08
CA GLU A 103 -43.39 1.58 18.16
C GLU A 103 -44.85 1.86 17.78
N ILE A 104 -45.57 0.91 17.20
CA ILE A 104 -46.96 1.12 16.76
C ILE A 104 -47.95 0.92 17.92
N LEU A 105 -47.57 0.19 18.97
CA LEU A 105 -48.44 -0.12 20.12
C LEU A 105 -48.35 0.88 21.30
N ARG A 106 -47.85 2.10 21.07
CA ARG A 106 -47.77 3.17 22.10
C ARG A 106 -48.55 4.45 21.72
N ARG A 107 -49.56 4.35 20.86
CA ARG A 107 -50.50 5.43 20.58
C ARG A 107 -51.94 4.96 20.74
#